data_AF-A0A644ZNU3-F1
#
_entry.id   AF-A0A644ZNU3-F1
#
_cell.length_a   1.000
_cell.length_b   1.000
_cell.length_c   1.000
_cell.angle_alpha   90.00
_cell.angle_beta   90.00
_cell.angle_gamma   90.00
#
_symmetry.space_group_name_H-M   'P 1'
#
loop_
_entity.id
_entity.type
_entity.pdbx_description
1 polymer ?
#
loop_
_entity_poly.entity_id
_entity_poly.type
_entity_poly.pdbx_seq_one_letter_code
_entity_poly.pdbx_strand_id
1 'polypeptide(L)'
;MDILNAQLAQYEAISPKNLSQSLAEIAALPVAKMNGSKNLPLTESLNPAWSSAMHDFNELIVKQVFKNKKEIAQTEWETIPLKFVAYNKWLSEKKGEVVEPLGAESVAAILKSNCKEELLALIAEDLALEAEANNIIKVDRLVRYYRDLHKLLRNYVNFSDLYQPGLKAIFQAGELYIDQRRCDLCIKVTDLPKHKTMAGGSGICLLYCDCTSRKKGEKMTIVAALTDGDNDDITIGRNAIFYDRKGQDWDATILNIIDNPISIRQAFWSPYKKLSKFISKQVEKMAASKEKEIETHTTGKVEATATKLDSGINTTIKGETSPPASPATPAPGTPTSAAAPAPAFDIGKFAGIFAALSIALSAIGSILLAILTGFLSLTWCQMPLALVGLMLTISLPSMILAFLKLRKRNLAHVLDANGWAINARLTINIIFGRTLTHLASLPENSKLNLIDPFKKKRNPWIPVLMIFVVLAVIAFIVLWHYGYMEQWGVADFFRNLGKKK
;
A
#
# COMPACT_ATOMS: atom_id res chain seq x y z
N MET A 1 -51.29 -19.84 -0.61
CA MET A 1 -50.11 -20.74 -0.58
C MET A 1 -48.91 -20.09 0.09
N ASP A 2 -48.87 -18.77 0.08
CA ASP A 2 -47.66 -17.95 0.12
C ASP A 2 -46.97 -17.96 1.50
N ILE A 3 -47.75 -18.10 2.57
CA ILE A 3 -47.24 -18.32 3.93
C ILE A 3 -46.45 -19.64 4.03
N LEU A 4 -46.91 -20.71 3.37
CA LEU A 4 -46.22 -22.00 3.36
C LEU A 4 -44.92 -21.93 2.54
N ASN A 5 -44.94 -21.21 1.42
CA ASN A 5 -43.76 -20.96 0.57
C ASN A 5 -42.71 -20.12 1.31
N ALA A 6 -43.14 -19.08 2.05
CA ALA A 6 -42.25 -18.26 2.87
C ALA A 6 -41.61 -19.06 4.01
N GLN A 7 -42.36 -19.95 4.66
CA GLN A 7 -41.82 -20.86 5.66
C GLN A 7 -40.80 -21.84 5.06
N LEU A 8 -41.08 -22.41 3.88
CA LEU A 8 -40.15 -23.32 3.18
C LEU A 8 -38.77 -22.67 2.95
N ALA A 9 -38.76 -21.45 2.40
CA ALA A 9 -37.53 -20.69 2.17
C ALA A 9 -36.75 -20.37 3.46
N GLN A 10 -37.44 -20.15 4.59
CA GLN A 10 -36.81 -19.97 5.89
C GLN A 10 -36.19 -21.27 6.41
N TYR A 11 -36.85 -22.43 6.26
CA TYR A 11 -36.26 -23.73 6.60
C TYR A 11 -35.03 -24.05 5.74
N GLU A 12 -35.08 -23.78 4.43
CA GLU A 12 -33.93 -23.95 3.52
C GLU A 12 -32.73 -23.08 3.91
N ALA A 13 -32.96 -21.84 4.37
CA ALA A 13 -31.91 -20.94 4.82
C ALA A 13 -31.27 -21.32 6.18
N ILE A 14 -32.00 -22.05 7.03
CA ILE A 14 -31.51 -22.54 8.34
C ILE A 14 -30.86 -23.92 8.22
N SER A 15 -31.33 -24.77 7.30
CA SER A 15 -30.85 -26.15 7.06
C SER A 15 -29.32 -26.35 7.03
N PRO A 16 -28.50 -25.49 6.37
CA PRO A 16 -27.04 -25.67 6.36
C PRO A 16 -26.31 -25.15 7.63
N LYS A 17 -27.02 -24.59 8.61
CA LYS A 17 -26.43 -24.00 9.83
C LYS A 17 -26.45 -24.98 11.01
N ASN A 18 -25.61 -24.72 12.00
CA ASN A 18 -25.69 -25.46 13.26
C ASN A 18 -26.93 -25.03 14.06
N LEU A 19 -27.82 -25.98 14.34
CA LEU A 19 -29.10 -25.75 15.02
C LEU A 19 -28.93 -25.11 16.41
N SER A 20 -27.86 -25.43 17.16
CA SER A 20 -27.61 -24.84 18.48
C SER A 20 -27.22 -23.36 18.43
N GLN A 21 -26.66 -22.92 17.29
CA GLN A 21 -26.26 -21.53 17.05
C GLN A 21 -27.36 -20.70 16.39
N SER A 22 -28.42 -21.35 15.88
CA SER A 22 -29.50 -20.72 15.09
C SER A 22 -30.77 -20.44 15.89
N LEU A 23 -30.73 -20.52 17.24
CA LEU A 23 -31.89 -20.39 18.13
C LEU A 23 -32.74 -19.14 17.88
N ALA A 24 -32.14 -17.98 17.57
CA ALA A 24 -32.88 -16.76 17.27
C ALA A 24 -33.60 -16.80 15.91
N GLU A 25 -33.03 -17.47 14.91
CA GLU A 25 -33.68 -17.68 13.60
C GLU A 25 -34.81 -18.72 13.72
N ILE A 26 -34.60 -19.74 14.54
CA ILE A 26 -35.62 -20.76 14.86
C ILE A 26 -36.77 -20.15 15.67
N ALA A 27 -36.52 -19.20 16.56
CA ALA A 27 -37.56 -18.48 17.31
C ALA A 27 -38.47 -17.60 16.41
N ALA A 28 -37.99 -17.18 15.24
CA ALA A 28 -38.80 -16.42 14.27
C ALA A 28 -39.80 -17.29 13.49
N LEU A 29 -39.65 -18.62 13.54
CA LEU A 29 -40.62 -19.57 12.96
C LEU A 29 -41.85 -19.71 13.87
N PRO A 30 -43.02 -20.14 13.34
CA PRO A 30 -44.24 -20.33 14.13
C PRO A 30 -44.03 -21.18 15.39
N VAL A 31 -44.77 -20.86 16.46
CA VAL A 31 -44.70 -21.53 17.77
C VAL A 31 -45.05 -23.03 17.69
N ALA A 32 -45.94 -23.40 16.77
CA ALA A 32 -46.37 -24.78 16.52
C ALA A 32 -46.61 -25.02 15.02
N LYS A 33 -46.57 -26.29 14.60
CA LYS A 33 -46.97 -26.70 13.25
C LYS A 33 -48.47 -26.46 13.03
N MET A 34 -48.85 -25.86 11.90
CA MET A 34 -50.26 -25.67 11.52
C MET A 34 -51.01 -27.01 11.42
N ASN A 35 -52.13 -27.14 12.12
CA ASN A 35 -53.02 -28.31 12.11
C ASN A 35 -54.35 -28.00 11.38
N GLY A 36 -55.08 -29.05 11.00
CA GLY A 36 -56.39 -28.90 10.33
C GLY A 36 -57.50 -28.37 11.24
N SER A 37 -57.34 -28.50 12.57
CA SER A 37 -58.28 -28.03 13.59
C SER A 37 -58.19 -26.54 13.89
N LYS A 38 -57.11 -25.84 13.47
CA LYS A 38 -56.79 -24.44 13.82
C LYS A 38 -56.60 -24.18 15.32
N ASN A 39 -56.34 -25.21 16.12
CA ASN A 39 -56.05 -25.09 17.54
C ASN A 39 -54.54 -24.94 17.77
N LEU A 40 -54.12 -24.28 18.85
CA LEU A 40 -52.72 -24.29 19.30
C LEU A 40 -52.46 -25.54 20.15
N PRO A 41 -51.61 -26.50 19.74
CA PRO A 41 -51.19 -27.61 20.61
C PRO A 41 -50.20 -27.11 21.67
N LEU A 42 -50.20 -27.74 22.85
CA LEU A 42 -49.47 -27.27 24.03
C LEU A 42 -48.28 -28.14 24.46
N THR A 43 -48.14 -29.32 23.88
CA THR A 43 -47.12 -30.32 24.27
C THR A 43 -46.52 -31.07 23.08
N GLU A 44 -47.20 -31.10 21.94
CA GLU A 44 -46.86 -31.92 20.77
C GLU A 44 -46.70 -31.00 19.54
N SER A 45 -45.76 -31.31 18.64
CA SER A 45 -45.48 -30.50 17.41
C SER A 45 -45.14 -29.01 17.64
N LEU A 46 -44.55 -28.68 18.80
CA LEU A 46 -44.03 -27.35 19.12
C LEU A 46 -42.67 -27.06 18.47
N ASN A 47 -42.39 -25.78 18.26
CA ASN A 47 -41.09 -25.26 17.88
C ASN A 47 -40.10 -25.37 19.07
N PRO A 48 -38.92 -25.99 18.91
CA PRO A 48 -37.94 -26.16 20.00
C PRO A 48 -37.56 -24.86 20.73
N ALA A 49 -37.44 -23.73 20.02
CA ALA A 49 -37.08 -22.45 20.63
C ALA A 49 -38.17 -21.89 21.58
N TRP A 50 -39.43 -22.29 21.38
CA TRP A 50 -40.57 -21.90 22.22
C TRP A 50 -40.98 -22.97 23.24
N SER A 51 -40.31 -24.13 23.25
CA SER A 51 -40.71 -25.30 24.05
C SER A 51 -40.82 -25.02 25.56
N SER A 52 -39.81 -24.40 26.17
CA SER A 52 -39.85 -24.02 27.59
C SER A 52 -40.98 -23.02 27.87
N ALA A 53 -41.01 -21.91 27.14
CA ALA A 53 -42.02 -20.86 27.35
C ALA A 53 -43.46 -21.36 27.17
N MET A 54 -43.68 -22.35 26.30
CA MET A 54 -44.99 -22.97 26.10
C MET A 54 -45.32 -24.01 27.18
N HIS A 55 -44.32 -24.69 27.75
CA HIS A 55 -44.49 -25.49 28.97
C HIS A 55 -44.88 -24.58 30.16
N ASP A 56 -44.13 -23.50 30.39
CA ASP A 56 -44.39 -22.52 31.45
C ASP A 56 -45.80 -21.91 31.32
N PHE A 57 -46.18 -21.51 30.10
CA PHE A 57 -47.53 -21.03 29.77
C PHE A 57 -48.62 -22.08 30.07
N ASN A 58 -48.39 -23.35 29.72
CA ASN A 58 -49.33 -24.43 29.98
C ASN A 58 -49.53 -24.67 31.49
N GLU A 59 -48.44 -24.81 32.25
CA GLU A 59 -48.48 -25.03 33.70
C GLU A 59 -49.11 -23.85 34.47
N LEU A 60 -48.67 -22.62 34.19
CA LEU A 60 -49.02 -21.43 34.97
C LEU A 60 -50.37 -20.81 34.58
N ILE A 61 -50.77 -20.91 33.30
CA ILE A 61 -51.98 -20.24 32.79
C ILE A 61 -53.03 -21.25 32.33
N VAL A 62 -52.68 -22.16 31.41
CA VAL A 62 -53.69 -22.98 30.73
C VAL A 62 -54.33 -24.00 31.66
N LYS A 63 -53.52 -24.71 32.47
CA LYS A 63 -54.05 -25.67 33.46
C LYS A 63 -54.98 -25.00 34.47
N GLN A 64 -54.62 -23.79 34.91
CA GLN A 64 -55.39 -23.01 35.89
C GLN A 64 -56.72 -22.49 35.32
N VAL A 65 -56.74 -22.09 34.04
CA VAL A 65 -57.94 -21.50 33.42
C VAL A 65 -58.86 -22.55 32.78
N PHE A 66 -58.33 -23.57 32.11
CA PHE A 66 -59.09 -24.49 31.25
C PHE A 66 -59.02 -25.98 31.67
N LYS A 67 -58.35 -26.30 32.78
CA LYS A 67 -58.21 -27.66 33.33
C LYS A 67 -57.58 -28.68 32.37
N ASN A 68 -56.25 -28.58 32.24
CA ASN A 68 -55.38 -29.63 31.66
C ASN A 68 -55.74 -30.10 30.23
N LYS A 69 -56.02 -29.15 29.33
CA LYS A 69 -56.20 -29.43 27.90
C LYS A 69 -54.88 -29.73 27.19
N LYS A 70 -54.96 -30.38 26.02
CA LYS A 70 -53.83 -30.62 25.11
C LYS A 70 -53.71 -29.58 23.98
N GLU A 71 -54.82 -28.99 23.55
CA GLU A 71 -54.89 -27.92 22.56
C GLU A 71 -55.81 -26.78 23.06
N ILE A 72 -55.62 -25.58 22.54
CA ILE A 72 -56.47 -24.39 22.80
C ILE A 72 -57.12 -23.93 21.49
N ALA A 73 -58.43 -23.72 21.50
CA ALA A 73 -59.15 -23.10 20.37
C ALA A 73 -58.96 -21.58 20.33
N GLN A 74 -59.03 -20.95 19.15
CA GLN A 74 -58.82 -19.50 18.99
C GLN A 74 -59.66 -18.66 19.98
N THR A 75 -60.94 -18.98 20.17
CA THR A 75 -61.83 -18.27 21.10
C THR A 75 -61.40 -18.39 22.56
N GLU A 76 -60.77 -19.50 22.95
CA GLU A 76 -60.24 -19.69 24.30
C GLU A 76 -58.94 -18.90 24.48
N TRP A 77 -58.05 -18.89 23.48
CA TRP A 77 -56.85 -18.07 23.46
C TRP A 77 -57.18 -16.57 23.62
N GLU A 78 -58.19 -16.08 22.90
CA GLU A 78 -58.66 -14.68 22.98
C GLU A 78 -59.17 -14.29 24.39
N THR A 79 -59.68 -15.24 25.19
CA THR A 79 -60.08 -14.95 26.58
C THR A 79 -58.90 -14.86 27.57
N ILE A 80 -57.70 -15.35 27.23
CA ILE A 80 -56.55 -15.32 28.14
C ILE A 80 -56.08 -13.88 28.39
N PRO A 81 -55.76 -13.04 27.38
CA PRO A 81 -55.37 -11.65 27.58
C PRO A 81 -56.40 -10.83 28.36
N LEU A 82 -57.70 -11.09 28.17
CA LEU A 82 -58.79 -10.37 28.85
C LEU A 82 -58.71 -10.51 30.38
N LYS A 83 -58.23 -11.65 30.90
CA LYS A 83 -58.03 -11.84 32.35
C LYS A 83 -56.88 -10.99 32.92
N PHE A 84 -55.91 -10.62 32.10
CA PHE A 84 -54.76 -9.80 32.51
C PHE A 84 -54.97 -8.29 32.31
N VAL A 85 -56.10 -7.85 31.73
CA VAL A 85 -56.38 -6.40 31.50
C VAL A 85 -56.32 -5.58 32.80
N ALA A 86 -56.86 -6.10 33.91
CA ALA A 86 -56.80 -5.42 35.20
C ALA A 86 -55.36 -5.32 35.76
N TYR A 87 -54.55 -6.37 35.57
CA TYR A 87 -53.15 -6.39 35.97
C TYR A 87 -52.28 -5.45 35.12
N ASN A 88 -52.47 -5.47 33.80
CA ASN A 88 -51.76 -4.58 32.87
C ASN A 88 -52.12 -3.10 33.14
N LYS A 89 -53.38 -2.81 33.48
CA LYS A 89 -53.79 -1.47 33.92
C LYS A 89 -53.05 -1.06 35.20
N TRP A 90 -53.08 -1.89 36.25
CA TRP A 90 -52.35 -1.63 37.50
C TRP A 90 -50.85 -1.40 37.27
N LEU A 91 -50.22 -2.21 36.40
CA LEU A 91 -48.81 -2.07 36.03
C LEU A 91 -48.54 -0.73 35.31
N SER A 92 -49.44 -0.28 34.43
CA SER A 92 -49.34 1.02 33.75
C SER A 92 -49.64 2.24 34.65
N GLU A 93 -50.32 2.04 35.78
CA GLU A 93 -50.59 3.07 36.79
C GLU A 93 -49.40 3.27 37.77
N LYS A 94 -48.36 2.43 37.65
CA LYS A 94 -47.15 2.47 38.48
C LYS A 94 -46.31 3.73 38.24
N LYS A 95 -46.37 4.68 39.17
CA LYS A 95 -45.55 5.89 39.15
C LYS A 95 -44.26 5.68 39.95
N GLY A 96 -43.13 6.12 39.40
CA GLY A 96 -41.84 6.10 40.12
C GLY A 96 -40.96 4.87 39.88
N GLU A 97 -41.21 4.07 38.84
CA GLU A 97 -40.37 2.92 38.44
C GLU A 97 -38.86 3.27 38.39
N VAL A 98 -38.50 4.48 37.94
CA VAL A 98 -37.11 4.98 37.87
C VAL A 98 -36.43 5.10 39.25
N VAL A 99 -37.19 5.28 40.33
CA VAL A 99 -36.68 5.42 41.71
C VAL A 99 -36.94 4.20 42.60
N GLU A 100 -37.73 3.24 42.13
CA GLU A 100 -38.00 1.98 42.84
C GLU A 100 -36.74 1.18 43.22
N PRO A 101 -35.67 1.10 42.39
CA PRO A 101 -34.43 0.42 42.76
C PRO A 101 -33.68 1.03 43.96
N LEU A 102 -34.02 2.25 44.39
CA LEU A 102 -33.45 2.87 45.59
C LEU A 102 -34.03 2.27 46.88
N GLY A 103 -35.17 1.60 46.82
CA GLY A 103 -35.89 1.05 47.96
C GLY A 103 -36.75 2.09 48.69
N ALA A 104 -37.87 1.62 49.26
CA ALA A 104 -38.88 2.49 49.88
C ALA A 104 -38.34 3.28 51.08
N GLU A 105 -37.42 2.70 51.87
CA GLU A 105 -36.80 3.37 53.02
C GLU A 105 -35.91 4.54 52.58
N SER A 106 -35.07 4.36 51.56
CA SER A 106 -34.23 5.41 50.99
C SER A 106 -35.06 6.55 50.40
N VAL A 107 -36.13 6.22 49.65
CA VAL A 107 -37.05 7.23 49.10
C VAL A 107 -37.76 7.98 50.22
N ALA A 108 -38.22 7.30 51.27
CA ALA A 108 -38.83 7.93 52.43
C ALA A 108 -37.84 8.78 53.26
N ALA A 109 -36.55 8.43 53.27
CA ALA A 109 -35.50 9.25 53.88
C ALA A 109 -35.21 10.51 53.05
N ILE A 110 -35.07 10.39 51.73
CA ILE A 110 -34.83 11.51 50.79
C ILE A 110 -36.03 12.48 50.76
N LEU A 111 -37.26 11.99 50.94
CA LEU A 111 -38.47 12.82 51.05
C LEU A 111 -38.65 13.46 52.44
N LYS A 112 -37.89 13.03 53.46
CA LYS A 112 -37.85 13.64 54.80
C LYS A 112 -36.68 14.61 54.99
N SER A 113 -35.57 14.42 54.27
CA SER A 113 -34.44 15.34 54.28
C SER A 113 -34.71 16.55 53.38
N ASN A 114 -34.11 17.70 53.68
CA ASN A 114 -34.29 18.90 52.85
C ASN A 114 -33.30 19.00 51.68
N CYS A 115 -32.73 17.87 51.26
CA CYS A 115 -31.63 17.82 50.27
C CYS A 115 -31.99 18.42 48.91
N LYS A 116 -33.28 18.55 48.58
CA LYS A 116 -33.72 19.29 47.39
C LYS A 116 -33.50 20.79 47.54
N GLU A 117 -33.86 21.38 48.68
CA GLU A 117 -33.70 22.82 48.91
C GLU A 117 -32.22 23.16 49.17
N GLU A 118 -31.49 22.31 49.89
CA GLU A 118 -30.03 22.41 50.06
C GLU A 118 -29.30 22.42 48.71
N LEU A 119 -29.65 21.49 47.80
CA LEU A 119 -29.02 21.41 46.47
C LEU A 119 -29.45 22.57 45.56
N LEU A 120 -30.68 23.10 45.71
CA LEU A 120 -31.11 24.31 45.01
C LEU A 120 -30.42 25.58 45.55
N ALA A 121 -30.10 25.64 46.85
CA ALA A 121 -29.32 26.72 47.44
C ALA A 121 -27.88 26.73 46.92
N LEU A 122 -27.22 25.56 46.86
CA LEU A 122 -25.90 25.42 46.25
C LEU A 122 -25.88 25.83 44.77
N ILE A 123 -26.91 25.47 43.99
CA ILE A 123 -27.06 25.94 42.60
C ILE A 123 -27.25 27.46 42.54
N ALA A 124 -27.96 28.08 43.49
CA ALA A 124 -28.11 29.53 43.56
C ALA A 124 -26.81 30.24 43.93
N GLU A 125 -25.97 29.64 44.78
CA GLU A 125 -24.62 30.13 45.10
C GLU A 125 -23.70 30.05 43.87
N ASP A 126 -23.64 28.92 43.16
CA ASP A 126 -22.89 28.77 41.90
C ASP A 126 -23.35 29.79 40.83
N LEU A 127 -24.66 29.99 40.68
CA LEU A 127 -25.22 30.96 39.73
C LEU A 127 -24.93 32.41 40.10
N ALA A 128 -24.80 32.75 41.39
CA ALA A 128 -24.38 34.08 41.81
C ALA A 128 -22.95 34.41 41.35
N LEU A 129 -22.09 33.40 41.23
CA LEU A 129 -20.68 33.51 40.80
C LEU A 129 -20.50 33.34 39.27
N GLU A 130 -21.58 33.13 38.50
CA GLU A 130 -21.52 32.81 37.06
C GLU A 130 -20.74 33.87 36.25
N ALA A 131 -20.91 35.15 36.60
CA ALA A 131 -20.21 36.26 35.95
C ALA A 131 -18.69 36.20 36.14
N GLU A 132 -18.25 35.76 37.31
CA GLU A 132 -16.84 35.68 37.71
C GLU A 132 -16.17 34.45 37.09
N ALA A 133 -16.84 33.29 37.15
CA ALA A 133 -16.43 32.08 36.44
C ALA A 133 -16.28 32.31 34.92
N ASN A 134 -17.27 32.98 34.29
CA ASN A 134 -17.19 33.39 32.89
C ASN A 134 -16.01 34.34 32.61
N ASN A 135 -15.65 35.21 33.55
CA ASN A 135 -14.49 36.10 33.40
C ASN A 135 -13.16 35.36 33.54
N ILE A 136 -13.05 34.38 34.44
CA ILE A 136 -11.90 33.48 34.54
C ILE A 136 -11.69 32.71 33.22
N ILE A 137 -12.77 32.20 32.62
CA ILE A 137 -12.73 31.51 31.31
C ILE A 137 -12.26 32.46 30.18
N LYS A 138 -12.64 33.75 30.21
CA LYS A 138 -12.14 34.76 29.26
C LYS A 138 -10.64 35.02 29.45
N VAL A 139 -10.15 35.07 30.70
CA VAL A 139 -8.72 35.26 31.00
C VAL A 139 -7.87 34.05 30.59
N ASP A 140 -8.30 32.83 30.89
CA ASP A 140 -7.64 31.60 30.41
C ASP A 140 -7.54 31.57 28.87
N ARG A 141 -8.64 31.91 28.18
CA ARG A 141 -8.67 32.04 26.71
C ARG A 141 -7.67 33.09 26.20
N LEU A 142 -7.61 34.26 26.84
CA LEU A 142 -6.69 35.34 26.49
C LEU A 142 -5.22 34.92 26.69
N VAL A 143 -4.90 34.24 27.79
CA VAL A 143 -3.55 33.71 28.07
C VAL A 143 -3.14 32.64 27.05
N ARG A 144 -4.06 31.73 26.68
CA ARG A 144 -3.82 30.74 25.60
C ARG A 144 -3.58 31.41 24.26
N TYR A 145 -4.37 32.44 23.90
CA TYR A 145 -4.13 33.21 22.67
C TYR A 145 -2.76 33.92 22.71
N TYR A 146 -2.41 34.59 23.80
CA TYR A 146 -1.11 35.27 23.91
C TYR A 146 0.08 34.30 23.79
N ARG A 147 -0.02 33.13 24.44
CA ARG A 147 1.04 32.10 24.42
C ARG A 147 1.15 31.36 23.08
N ASP A 148 0.03 30.89 22.54
CA ASP A 148 0.01 29.87 21.49
C ASP A 148 -0.37 30.41 20.10
N LEU A 149 -1.15 31.51 19.99
CA LEU A 149 -1.67 31.99 18.71
C LEU A 149 -0.55 32.43 17.76
N HIS A 150 0.47 33.13 18.27
CA HIS A 150 1.61 33.55 17.44
C HIS A 150 2.33 32.33 16.82
N LYS A 151 2.54 31.27 17.62
CA LYS A 151 3.14 30.02 17.18
C LYS A 151 2.24 29.28 16.19
N LEU A 152 0.93 29.25 16.42
CA LEU A 152 -0.05 28.65 15.51
C LEU A 152 -0.03 29.35 14.13
N LEU A 153 -0.13 30.69 14.11
CA LEU A 153 -0.08 31.47 12.87
C LEU A 153 1.24 31.23 12.09
N ARG A 154 2.38 31.17 12.80
CA ARG A 154 3.70 30.88 12.20
C ARG A 154 3.87 29.45 11.66
N ASN A 155 3.03 28.51 12.09
CA ASN A 155 3.13 27.08 11.73
C ASN A 155 1.96 26.54 10.90
N TYR A 156 0.86 27.29 10.78
CA TYR A 156 -0.38 26.85 10.14
C TYR A 156 -0.92 27.82 9.08
N VAL A 157 -0.62 29.13 9.19
CA VAL A 157 -1.11 30.14 8.24
C VAL A 157 -0.02 30.57 7.26
N ASN A 158 1.13 31.05 7.76
CA ASN A 158 2.23 31.51 6.90
C ASN A 158 3.42 30.53 6.78
N PHE A 159 3.47 29.52 7.65
CA PHE A 159 4.54 28.49 7.71
C PHE A 159 5.97 29.06 7.77
N SER A 160 6.15 30.26 8.32
CA SER A 160 7.45 30.90 8.48
C SER A 160 8.47 30.05 9.26
N ASP A 161 8.02 29.26 10.24
CA ASP A 161 8.88 28.33 11.00
C ASP A 161 9.40 27.13 10.18
N LEU A 162 8.82 26.85 9.00
CA LEU A 162 9.36 25.87 8.03
C LEU A 162 10.47 26.49 7.18
N TYR A 163 10.29 27.73 6.73
CA TYR A 163 11.16 28.39 5.76
C TYR A 163 12.32 29.19 6.36
N GLN A 164 12.28 29.49 7.67
CA GLN A 164 13.32 30.22 8.37
C GLN A 164 14.44 29.28 8.88
N PRO A 165 15.70 29.44 8.41
CA PRO A 165 16.82 28.61 8.87
C PRO A 165 17.01 28.62 10.39
N GLY A 166 17.42 27.48 10.96
CA GLY A 166 17.67 27.31 12.39
C GLY A 166 16.41 27.08 13.24
N LEU A 167 15.22 27.44 12.76
CA LEU A 167 13.95 27.05 13.39
C LEU A 167 13.50 25.66 12.92
N LYS A 168 12.58 25.05 13.66
CA LYS A 168 11.90 23.80 13.29
C LYS A 168 10.40 23.95 13.49
N ALA A 169 9.65 23.76 12.40
CA ALA A 169 8.18 23.80 12.40
C ALA A 169 7.58 22.78 13.37
N ILE A 170 6.32 22.98 13.77
CA ILE A 170 5.66 22.17 14.80
C ILE A 170 5.41 20.71 14.35
N PHE A 171 5.25 20.47 13.04
CA PHE A 171 5.14 19.14 12.45
C PHE A 171 6.49 18.45 12.19
N GLN A 172 7.62 19.15 12.31
CA GLN A 172 8.93 18.52 12.26
C GLN A 172 9.19 17.77 13.57
N ALA A 173 9.12 16.46 13.47
CA ALA A 173 9.23 15.50 14.56
C ALA A 173 10.65 15.37 15.12
N GLY A 174 11.66 15.55 14.27
CA GLY A 174 13.04 15.16 14.57
C GLY A 174 13.90 15.01 13.32
N GLU A 175 14.95 14.22 13.42
CA GLU A 175 16.02 14.07 12.42
C GLU A 175 16.23 12.57 12.13
N LEU A 176 16.20 12.16 10.85
CA LEU A 176 16.52 10.79 10.44
C LEU A 176 17.92 10.72 9.83
N TYR A 177 18.76 9.84 10.37
CA TYR A 177 20.10 9.55 9.88
C TYR A 177 20.10 8.23 9.11
N ILE A 178 20.38 8.31 7.81
CA ILE A 178 20.35 7.20 6.86
C ILE A 178 21.38 7.42 5.76
N ASP A 179 22.11 6.37 5.37
CA ASP A 179 22.98 6.37 4.17
C ASP A 179 23.88 7.62 4.01
N GLN A 180 24.68 7.90 5.05
CA GLN A 180 25.58 9.07 5.12
C GLN A 180 24.85 10.43 5.01
N ARG A 181 23.55 10.47 5.28
CA ARG A 181 22.70 11.66 5.18
C ARG A 181 21.87 11.87 6.44
N ARG A 182 21.49 13.12 6.65
CA ARG A 182 20.61 13.62 7.71
C ARG A 182 19.39 14.29 7.04
N CYS A 183 18.19 13.78 7.31
CA CYS A 183 16.93 14.33 6.83
C CYS A 183 16.22 15.09 7.97
N ASP A 184 16.16 16.41 7.86
CA ASP A 184 15.56 17.31 8.85
C ASP A 184 14.03 17.50 8.69
N LEU A 185 13.47 17.10 7.54
CA LEU A 185 12.02 17.07 7.33
C LEU A 185 11.47 15.67 7.60
N CYS A 186 11.37 15.33 8.88
CA CYS A 186 10.68 14.14 9.37
C CYS A 186 9.35 14.52 10.03
N ILE A 187 8.27 13.81 9.72
CA ILE A 187 6.90 14.06 10.22
C ILE A 187 6.35 12.76 10.80
N LYS A 188 5.67 12.80 11.96
CA LYS A 188 5.00 11.62 12.52
C LYS A 188 3.78 11.26 11.65
N VAL A 189 3.53 9.98 11.44
CA VAL A 189 2.46 9.47 10.57
C VAL A 189 1.38 8.84 11.43
N THR A 190 0.17 9.40 11.39
CA THR A 190 -1.01 8.87 12.12
C THR A 190 -1.69 7.74 11.35
N ASP A 191 -1.69 7.80 10.01
CA ASP A 191 -2.41 6.86 9.14
C ASP A 191 -1.57 6.49 7.89
N LEU A 192 -0.86 5.36 7.96
CA LEU A 192 -0.01 4.89 6.87
C LEU A 192 -0.78 4.56 5.57
N PRO A 193 -1.98 3.94 5.60
CA PRO A 193 -2.84 3.79 4.42
C PRO A 193 -3.17 5.10 3.69
N LYS A 194 -3.65 6.14 4.39
CA LYS A 194 -3.96 7.45 3.77
C LYS A 194 -2.72 8.13 3.20
N HIS A 195 -1.58 8.00 3.88
CA HIS A 195 -0.30 8.48 3.37
C HIS A 195 0.10 7.82 2.04
N LYS A 196 -0.10 6.51 1.89
CA LYS A 196 0.22 5.78 0.65
C LYS A 196 -0.60 6.24 -0.55
N THR A 197 -1.85 6.69 -0.36
CA THR A 197 -2.71 7.18 -1.45
C THR A 197 -2.49 8.66 -1.76
N MET A 198 -2.42 9.54 -0.75
CA MET A 198 -2.35 10.99 -0.94
C MET A 198 -0.93 11.52 -1.19
N ALA A 199 0.08 10.99 -0.49
CA ALA A 199 1.40 11.61 -0.46
C ALA A 199 2.16 11.49 -1.80
N GLY A 200 1.73 10.62 -2.71
CA GLY A 200 2.25 10.56 -4.09
C GLY A 200 2.09 11.88 -4.86
N GLY A 201 1.04 12.65 -4.56
CA GLY A 201 0.80 13.99 -5.13
C GLY A 201 1.81 15.05 -4.69
N SER A 202 2.62 14.80 -3.65
CA SER A 202 3.63 15.74 -3.17
C SER A 202 4.79 15.99 -4.14
N GLY A 203 5.10 15.01 -5.00
CA GLY A 203 6.29 15.03 -5.86
C GLY A 203 7.64 14.91 -5.12
N ILE A 204 7.62 14.64 -3.81
CA ILE A 204 8.79 14.48 -2.94
C ILE A 204 9.15 12.99 -2.85
N CYS A 205 10.43 12.63 -2.67
CA CYS A 205 10.82 11.27 -2.32
C CYS A 205 10.61 11.04 -0.82
N LEU A 206 9.78 10.06 -0.44
CA LEU A 206 9.32 9.87 0.93
C LEU A 206 9.67 8.49 1.45
N LEU A 207 10.37 8.44 2.59
CA LEU A 207 10.80 7.23 3.28
C LEU A 207 9.92 7.02 4.53
N TYR A 208 9.08 6.00 4.51
CA TYR A 208 8.25 5.62 5.66
C TYR A 208 8.99 4.63 6.54
N CYS A 209 9.14 4.95 7.83
CA CYS A 209 9.88 4.11 8.79
C CYS A 209 9.03 3.78 10.02
N ASP A 210 9.03 2.53 10.47
CA ASP A 210 8.64 2.19 11.86
C ASP A 210 9.82 2.55 12.74
N CYS A 211 9.59 3.28 13.83
CA CYS A 211 10.61 3.70 14.78
C CYS A 211 10.28 3.15 16.16
N THR A 212 11.23 2.48 16.79
CA THR A 212 11.06 1.82 18.09
C THR A 212 12.06 2.40 19.09
N SER A 213 11.61 2.78 20.29
CA SER A 213 12.51 3.29 21.34
C SER A 213 12.85 2.18 22.33
N ARG A 214 14.09 1.66 22.25
CA ARG A 214 14.60 0.68 23.22
C ARG A 214 14.60 1.16 24.68
N LYS A 215 14.53 2.48 24.92
CA LYS A 215 14.48 3.08 26.27
C LYS A 215 13.09 3.14 26.89
N LYS A 216 12.02 2.94 26.10
CA LYS A 216 10.63 3.06 26.56
C LYS A 216 9.69 1.93 26.15
N GLY A 217 10.02 1.17 25.11
CA GLY A 217 9.08 0.26 24.44
C GLY A 217 8.04 0.96 23.54
N GLU A 218 8.04 2.30 23.47
CA GLU A 218 7.18 3.07 22.56
C GLU A 218 7.51 2.76 21.09
N LYS A 219 6.48 2.77 20.24
CA LYS A 219 6.58 2.75 18.78
C LYS A 219 5.96 4.01 18.16
N MET A 220 6.51 4.46 17.04
CA MET A 220 5.91 5.52 16.21
C MET A 220 6.30 5.37 14.75
N THR A 221 5.37 5.56 13.83
CA THR A 221 5.67 5.65 12.39
C THR A 221 6.04 7.09 12.02
N ILE A 222 7.06 7.26 11.17
CA ILE A 222 7.42 8.54 10.57
C ILE A 222 7.45 8.46 9.04
N VAL A 223 7.35 9.63 8.41
CA VAL A 223 7.78 9.85 7.04
C VAL A 223 8.91 10.87 7.02
N ALA A 224 10.03 10.51 6.39
CA ALA A 224 11.16 11.40 6.16
C ALA A 224 11.21 11.80 4.69
N ALA A 225 11.34 13.10 4.42
CA ALA A 225 11.46 13.64 3.07
C ALA A 225 12.92 13.70 2.64
N LEU A 226 13.25 12.94 1.58
CA LEU A 226 14.56 12.94 0.94
C LEU A 226 14.55 13.95 -0.21
N THR A 227 15.35 15.01 -0.09
CA THR A 227 15.19 16.26 -0.88
C THR A 227 16.43 16.80 -1.58
N ASP A 228 17.62 16.26 -1.31
CA ASP A 228 18.84 16.35 -2.14
C ASP A 228 19.58 14.98 -2.15
N GLY A 229 20.48 14.77 -3.12
CA GLY A 229 21.21 13.51 -3.34
C GLY A 229 20.59 12.56 -4.38
N ASP A 230 20.61 11.26 -4.08
CA ASP A 230 20.12 10.14 -4.89
C ASP A 230 19.30 9.11 -4.06
N ASN A 231 18.90 7.99 -4.66
CA ASN A 231 18.05 6.96 -4.05
C ASN A 231 18.52 5.53 -4.39
N ASP A 232 19.84 5.32 -4.53
CA ASP A 232 20.37 4.09 -5.13
C ASP A 232 20.39 2.89 -4.15
N ASP A 233 20.94 3.10 -2.94
CA ASP A 233 21.13 2.06 -1.91
C ASP A 233 20.04 2.06 -0.83
N ILE A 234 18.98 2.86 -1.00
CA ILE A 234 17.89 3.00 -0.03
C ILE A 234 16.78 1.99 -0.38
N THR A 235 16.67 0.94 0.43
CA THR A 235 15.75 -0.19 0.22
C THR A 235 14.80 -0.39 1.40
N ILE A 236 13.65 -1.01 1.14
CA ILE A 236 12.72 -1.46 2.18
C ILE A 236 13.43 -2.51 3.05
N GLY A 237 13.27 -2.42 4.37
CA GLY A 237 13.98 -3.24 5.35
C GLY A 237 15.36 -2.71 5.76
N ARG A 238 15.89 -1.64 5.13
CA ARG A 238 17.13 -1.00 5.59
C ARG A 238 16.88 -0.24 6.90
N ASN A 239 17.84 -0.36 7.83
CA ASN A 239 17.82 0.31 9.12
C ASN A 239 18.47 1.71 9.05
N ALA A 240 17.99 2.59 9.93
CA ALA A 240 18.36 3.98 10.11
C ALA A 240 18.20 4.37 11.59
N ILE A 241 18.67 5.56 11.98
CA ILE A 241 18.54 6.06 13.36
C ILE A 241 17.74 7.36 13.34
N PHE A 242 16.67 7.44 14.13
CA PHE A 242 15.86 8.64 14.27
C PHE A 242 16.05 9.28 15.65
N TYR A 243 16.21 10.60 15.67
CA TYR A 243 16.24 11.41 16.88
C TYR A 243 15.01 12.32 16.94
N ASP A 244 14.14 12.10 17.92
CA ASP A 244 12.98 12.96 18.21
C ASP A 244 13.45 14.36 18.67
N ARG A 245 12.57 15.37 18.57
CA ARG A 245 12.84 16.76 18.99
C ARG A 245 13.33 16.90 20.45
N LYS A 246 13.16 15.88 21.30
CA LYS A 246 13.73 15.78 22.66
C LYS A 246 15.16 15.22 22.74
N GLY A 247 15.82 14.97 21.61
CA GLY A 247 17.14 14.31 21.55
C GLY A 247 17.10 12.81 21.87
N GLN A 248 15.91 12.20 21.85
CA GLN A 248 15.70 10.79 22.17
C GLN A 248 15.86 9.92 20.92
N ASP A 249 16.64 8.84 21.08
CA ASP A 249 17.01 7.85 20.07
C ASP A 249 15.93 6.77 19.84
N TRP A 250 15.72 6.46 18.57
CA TRP A 250 14.82 5.43 18.07
C TRP A 250 15.51 4.64 16.96
N ASP A 251 15.47 3.31 17.06
CA ASP A 251 15.90 2.43 15.97
C ASP A 251 14.79 2.43 14.91
N ALA A 252 15.12 2.81 13.66
CA ALA A 252 14.16 3.02 12.59
C ALA A 252 14.38 2.03 11.43
N THR A 253 13.31 1.43 10.90
CA THR A 253 13.38 0.50 9.77
C THR A 253 12.42 0.92 8.66
N ILE A 254 12.89 0.99 7.42
CA ILE A 254 12.09 1.44 6.27
C ILE A 254 11.00 0.42 5.92
N LEU A 255 9.74 0.82 6.05
CA LEU A 255 8.54 0.08 5.64
C LEU A 255 8.16 0.29 4.17
N ASN A 256 8.35 1.51 3.66
CA ASN A 256 7.87 1.88 2.33
C ASN A 256 8.63 3.10 1.76
N ILE A 257 8.71 3.18 0.43
CA ILE A 257 9.41 4.23 -0.30
C ILE A 257 8.50 4.73 -1.43
N ILE A 258 8.15 6.01 -1.42
CA ILE A 258 7.55 6.68 -2.58
C ILE A 258 8.70 7.29 -3.38
N ASP A 259 9.08 6.63 -4.48
CA ASP A 259 10.17 7.07 -5.36
C ASP A 259 9.74 8.26 -6.23
N ASN A 260 10.49 9.35 -6.13
CA ASN A 260 10.33 10.58 -6.89
C ASN A 260 11.72 11.16 -7.15
N PRO A 261 11.94 11.87 -8.28
CA PRO A 261 13.26 12.39 -8.62
C PRO A 261 13.74 13.41 -7.58
N ILE A 262 14.90 13.14 -6.98
CA ILE A 262 15.51 13.98 -5.93
C ILE A 262 16.39 15.06 -6.54
N SER A 263 17.16 14.70 -7.57
CA SER A 263 18.04 15.63 -8.28
C SER A 263 18.00 15.45 -9.80
N ILE A 264 18.28 16.54 -10.51
CA ILE A 264 18.32 16.57 -11.99
C ILE A 264 19.42 15.62 -12.52
N ARG A 265 20.54 15.51 -11.78
CA ARG A 265 21.66 14.59 -12.09
C ARG A 265 21.29 13.12 -11.92
N GLN A 266 20.53 12.77 -10.88
CA GLN A 266 19.97 11.42 -10.70
C GLN A 266 19.00 11.07 -11.84
N ALA A 267 18.14 12.01 -12.24
CA ALA A 267 17.13 11.81 -13.28
C ALA A 267 17.73 11.48 -14.65
N PHE A 268 18.86 12.09 -15.02
CA PHE A 268 19.59 11.80 -16.27
C PHE A 268 19.98 10.31 -16.39
N TRP A 269 20.46 9.70 -15.30
CA TRP A 269 20.83 8.28 -15.27
C TRP A 269 19.65 7.32 -15.04
N SER A 270 18.47 7.82 -14.68
CA SER A 270 17.32 7.00 -14.29
C SER A 270 16.76 6.07 -15.38
N PRO A 271 16.78 6.38 -16.70
CA PRO A 271 16.35 5.43 -17.73
C PRO A 271 17.28 4.23 -17.81
N TYR A 272 18.59 4.46 -17.81
CA TYR A 272 19.61 3.40 -17.88
C TYR A 272 19.56 2.48 -16.66
N LYS A 273 19.35 3.05 -15.45
CA LYS A 273 19.15 2.29 -14.22
C LYS A 273 17.86 1.45 -14.22
N LYS A 274 16.79 1.93 -14.87
CA LYS A 274 15.55 1.16 -15.05
C LYS A 274 15.73 0.04 -16.06
N LEU A 275 16.42 0.32 -17.17
CA LEU A 275 16.75 -0.68 -18.19
C LEU A 275 17.66 -1.77 -17.65
N SER A 276 18.73 -1.45 -16.90
CA SER A 276 19.60 -2.45 -16.29
C SER A 276 18.85 -3.31 -15.27
N LYS A 277 18.04 -2.71 -14.37
CA LYS A 277 17.19 -3.46 -13.43
C LYS A 277 16.14 -4.32 -14.15
N PHE A 278 15.68 -3.95 -15.35
CA PHE A 278 14.80 -4.77 -16.17
C PHE A 278 15.53 -5.96 -16.82
N ILE A 279 16.73 -5.72 -17.37
CA ILE A 279 17.60 -6.78 -17.93
C ILE A 279 17.99 -7.78 -16.84
N SER A 280 18.44 -7.32 -15.66
CA SER A 280 18.72 -8.20 -14.52
C SER A 280 17.52 -9.07 -14.18
N LYS A 281 16.32 -8.50 -14.05
CA LYS A 281 15.09 -9.25 -13.79
C LYS A 281 14.70 -10.23 -14.90
N GLN A 282 15.01 -9.93 -16.17
CA GLN A 282 14.82 -10.88 -17.27
C GLN A 282 15.83 -12.03 -17.21
N VAL A 283 17.10 -11.75 -16.89
CA VAL A 283 18.14 -12.77 -16.70
C VAL A 283 17.84 -13.65 -15.48
N GLU A 284 17.47 -13.06 -14.34
CA GLU A 284 16.98 -13.76 -13.14
C GLU A 284 15.77 -14.65 -13.46
N LYS A 285 14.79 -14.13 -14.21
CA LYS A 285 13.60 -14.91 -14.60
C LYS A 285 13.92 -16.03 -15.59
N MET A 286 14.86 -15.83 -16.52
CA MET A 286 15.33 -16.89 -17.43
C MET A 286 16.20 -17.94 -16.72
N ALA A 287 17.00 -17.53 -15.74
CA ALA A 287 17.74 -18.45 -14.89
C ALA A 287 16.77 -19.32 -14.08
N ALA A 288 15.81 -18.71 -13.37
CA ALA A 288 14.80 -19.42 -12.60
C ALA A 288 13.82 -20.26 -13.46
N SER A 289 13.58 -19.91 -14.73
CA SER A 289 12.82 -20.77 -15.64
C SER A 289 13.65 -21.94 -16.14
N LYS A 290 14.93 -21.73 -16.48
CA LYS A 290 15.83 -22.82 -16.86
C LYS A 290 16.16 -23.77 -15.72
N GLU A 291 16.26 -23.25 -14.50
CA GLU A 291 16.44 -24.06 -13.28
C GLU A 291 15.23 -24.98 -13.07
N LYS A 292 14.00 -24.48 -13.29
CA LYS A 292 12.77 -25.30 -13.29
C LYS A 292 12.64 -26.25 -14.47
N GLU A 293 13.12 -25.88 -15.66
CA GLU A 293 13.24 -26.81 -16.79
C GLU A 293 14.27 -27.92 -16.49
N ILE A 294 15.34 -27.60 -15.76
CA ILE A 294 16.35 -28.58 -15.32
C ILE A 294 15.81 -29.46 -14.18
N GLU A 295 15.06 -28.92 -13.22
CA GLU A 295 14.36 -29.73 -12.19
C GLU A 295 13.36 -30.71 -12.83
N THR A 296 12.50 -30.25 -13.75
CA THR A 296 11.55 -31.15 -14.43
C THR A 296 12.25 -32.14 -15.34
N HIS A 297 13.29 -31.74 -16.08
CA HIS A 297 14.04 -32.65 -16.95
C HIS A 297 14.95 -33.62 -16.17
N THR A 298 15.35 -33.29 -14.94
CA THR A 298 16.06 -34.20 -14.02
C THR A 298 15.09 -35.19 -13.39
N THR A 299 13.95 -34.72 -12.88
CA THR A 299 12.88 -35.58 -12.34
C THR A 299 12.41 -36.60 -13.38
N GLY A 300 12.10 -36.15 -14.61
CA GLY A 300 11.74 -37.01 -15.73
C GLY A 300 12.88 -37.86 -16.32
N LYS A 301 14.13 -37.73 -15.83
CA LYS A 301 15.25 -38.63 -16.17
C LYS A 301 15.54 -39.67 -15.11
N VAL A 302 15.18 -39.45 -13.84
CA VAL A 302 15.31 -40.47 -12.79
C VAL A 302 14.41 -41.66 -13.08
N GLU A 303 13.17 -41.44 -13.52
CA GLU A 303 12.25 -42.52 -13.93
C GLU A 303 12.64 -43.19 -15.26
N ALA A 304 13.41 -42.50 -16.12
CA ALA A 304 13.81 -42.99 -17.44
C ALA A 304 15.17 -43.72 -17.49
N THR A 305 15.88 -43.84 -16.36
CA THR A 305 17.25 -44.44 -16.30
C THR A 305 17.25 -45.82 -15.64
N ALA A 306 16.19 -46.61 -15.86
CA ALA A 306 16.07 -48.00 -15.38
C ALA A 306 15.97 -49.06 -16.49
N THR A 307 15.89 -48.66 -17.77
CA THR A 307 15.90 -49.57 -18.92
C THR A 307 16.59 -48.94 -20.13
N LYS A 308 17.17 -49.78 -21.01
CA LYS A 308 17.88 -49.45 -22.27
C LYS A 308 19.32 -48.96 -22.13
N LEU A 309 20.15 -49.81 -21.53
CA LEU A 309 21.48 -50.06 -22.09
C LEU A 309 21.31 -51.08 -23.23
N ASP A 310 21.49 -50.67 -24.50
CA ASP A 310 22.21 -51.40 -25.57
C ASP A 310 21.88 -50.90 -26.99
N SER A 311 22.94 -50.89 -27.84
CA SER A 311 22.95 -50.98 -29.32
C SER A 311 22.15 -50.00 -30.22
N GLY A 312 22.81 -49.44 -31.26
CA GLY A 312 22.08 -49.12 -32.52
C GLY A 312 22.43 -47.84 -33.32
N ILE A 313 23.57 -47.83 -34.01
CA ILE A 313 23.77 -47.36 -35.42
C ILE A 313 22.87 -46.22 -35.99
N ASN A 314 23.48 -45.03 -36.14
CA ASN A 314 23.63 -44.22 -37.38
C ASN A 314 22.49 -44.03 -38.43
N THR A 315 22.10 -42.75 -38.60
CA THR A 315 21.92 -41.96 -39.87
C THR A 315 20.60 -42.00 -40.70
N THR A 316 20.12 -40.77 -41.07
CA THR A 316 19.29 -40.38 -42.27
C THR A 316 17.79 -40.77 -42.29
N ILE A 317 16.81 -40.10 -42.95
CA ILE A 317 16.71 -39.09 -44.06
C ILE A 317 15.70 -37.93 -43.76
N LYS A 318 15.81 -36.80 -44.51
CA LYS A 318 14.90 -35.65 -44.87
C LYS A 318 13.37 -35.81 -44.61
N GLY A 319 12.53 -34.76 -44.40
CA GLY A 319 12.11 -33.66 -45.33
C GLY A 319 10.73 -33.97 -45.96
N GLU A 320 9.86 -33.08 -46.46
CA GLU A 320 9.90 -31.63 -46.81
C GLU A 320 8.49 -30.95 -46.63
N THR A 321 8.26 -29.78 -47.23
CA THR A 321 7.04 -28.92 -47.11
C THR A 321 5.88 -29.24 -48.07
N SER A 322 4.63 -28.85 -47.73
CA SER A 322 3.79 -27.82 -48.44
C SER A 322 2.32 -27.71 -47.94
N PRO A 323 1.58 -26.60 -48.20
CA PRO A 323 0.18 -26.31 -47.76
C PRO A 323 -0.84 -26.37 -48.96
N PRO A 324 -2.05 -25.74 -49.01
CA PRO A 324 -2.91 -25.02 -48.02
C PRO A 324 -4.45 -25.38 -48.08
N ALA A 325 -5.33 -24.74 -47.26
CA ALA A 325 -6.70 -24.27 -47.63
C ALA A 325 -7.52 -23.64 -46.45
N SER A 326 -8.60 -22.89 -46.78
CA SER A 326 -9.65 -22.30 -45.91
C SER A 326 -11.02 -22.41 -46.66
N PRO A 327 -12.24 -22.04 -46.16
CA PRO A 327 -12.66 -20.98 -45.20
C PRO A 327 -13.45 -21.57 -43.99
N ALA A 328 -14.49 -21.02 -43.30
CA ALA A 328 -15.38 -19.85 -43.47
C ALA A 328 -16.09 -19.39 -42.16
N THR A 329 -16.97 -18.39 -42.26
CA THR A 329 -17.84 -17.76 -41.22
C THR A 329 -19.34 -18.15 -41.42
N PRO A 330 -20.30 -17.97 -40.47
CA PRO A 330 -20.71 -16.67 -39.88
C PRO A 330 -21.13 -16.67 -38.38
N ALA A 331 -21.64 -15.54 -37.90
CA ALA A 331 -22.26 -15.26 -36.58
C ALA A 331 -23.75 -14.84 -36.78
N PRO A 332 -24.56 -14.33 -35.80
CA PRO A 332 -24.32 -14.06 -34.37
C PRO A 332 -25.45 -14.52 -33.39
N GLY A 333 -25.29 -14.29 -32.07
CA GLY A 333 -26.40 -14.36 -31.08
C GLY A 333 -25.96 -14.40 -29.60
N THR A 334 -26.49 -13.49 -28.77
CA THR A 334 -26.34 -13.39 -27.29
C THR A 334 -27.72 -13.15 -26.65
N PRO A 335 -27.91 -13.15 -25.30
CA PRO A 335 -26.96 -13.33 -24.18
C PRO A 335 -27.39 -14.38 -23.11
N THR A 336 -26.55 -14.62 -22.09
CA THR A 336 -26.87 -14.49 -20.63
C THR A 336 -25.69 -15.00 -19.76
N SER A 337 -25.58 -14.50 -18.52
CA SER A 337 -24.49 -14.73 -17.56
C SER A 337 -24.65 -15.99 -16.70
N ALA A 338 -23.54 -16.69 -16.45
CA ALA A 338 -23.32 -17.53 -15.26
C ALA A 338 -21.80 -17.67 -14.99
N ALA A 339 -21.38 -17.84 -13.73
CA ALA A 339 -19.97 -17.89 -13.34
C ALA A 339 -19.40 -19.32 -13.35
N ALA A 340 -18.14 -19.46 -13.77
CA ALA A 340 -17.37 -20.73 -13.79
C ALA A 340 -15.85 -20.43 -13.64
N PRO A 341 -14.92 -21.42 -13.67
CA PRO A 341 -13.98 -21.64 -12.57
C PRO A 341 -12.57 -21.08 -12.83
N ALA A 342 -11.58 -21.54 -12.05
CA ALA A 342 -10.16 -21.21 -12.23
C ALA A 342 -9.71 -21.34 -13.70
N PRO A 343 -8.84 -20.45 -14.19
CA PRO A 343 -8.54 -20.36 -15.62
C PRO A 343 -7.88 -21.65 -16.12
N ALA A 344 -8.57 -22.35 -17.00
CA ALA A 344 -7.97 -23.37 -17.84
C ALA A 344 -6.76 -22.78 -18.59
N PHE A 345 -5.79 -23.63 -18.95
CA PHE A 345 -4.56 -23.21 -19.62
C PHE A 345 -4.87 -22.78 -21.07
N ASP A 346 -5.37 -21.55 -21.20
CA ASP A 346 -5.93 -20.99 -22.43
C ASP A 346 -4.82 -20.70 -23.43
N ILE A 347 -4.49 -21.70 -24.24
CA ILE A 347 -3.48 -21.63 -25.29
C ILE A 347 -3.81 -20.51 -26.30
N GLY A 348 -5.08 -20.09 -26.44
CA GLY A 348 -5.46 -18.94 -27.25
C GLY A 348 -5.00 -17.61 -26.63
N LYS A 349 -5.28 -17.37 -25.34
CA LYS A 349 -4.78 -16.20 -24.61
C LYS A 349 -3.26 -16.23 -24.45
N PHE A 350 -2.67 -17.38 -24.17
CA PHE A 350 -1.22 -17.52 -24.10
C PHE A 350 -0.57 -17.32 -25.47
N ALA A 351 -1.09 -17.89 -26.55
CA ALA A 351 -0.60 -17.59 -27.90
C ALA A 351 -0.80 -16.12 -28.28
N GLY A 352 -1.89 -15.47 -27.86
CA GLY A 352 -2.10 -14.03 -28.03
C GLY A 352 -1.06 -13.19 -27.27
N ILE A 353 -0.77 -13.54 -26.01
CA ILE A 353 0.23 -12.85 -25.17
C ILE A 353 1.65 -13.14 -25.65
N PHE A 354 1.98 -14.38 -26.03
CA PHE A 354 3.28 -14.75 -26.60
C PHE A 354 3.47 -14.22 -28.01
N ALA A 355 2.44 -14.12 -28.85
CA ALA A 355 2.50 -13.44 -30.14
C ALA A 355 2.68 -11.93 -29.92
N ALA A 356 1.92 -11.29 -29.03
CA ALA A 356 2.12 -9.88 -28.70
C ALA A 356 3.53 -9.61 -28.14
N LEU A 357 4.04 -10.46 -27.25
CA LEU A 357 5.42 -10.37 -26.73
C LEU A 357 6.48 -10.67 -27.79
N SER A 358 6.24 -11.62 -28.70
CA SER A 358 7.19 -11.97 -29.78
C SER A 358 7.21 -10.92 -30.88
N ILE A 359 6.06 -10.34 -31.23
CA ILE A 359 5.94 -9.19 -32.13
C ILE A 359 6.57 -7.97 -31.47
N ALA A 360 6.38 -7.75 -30.16
CA ALA A 360 7.06 -6.67 -29.44
C ALA A 360 8.59 -6.86 -29.39
N LEU A 361 9.08 -8.07 -29.09
CA LEU A 361 10.51 -8.38 -29.11
C LEU A 361 11.10 -8.30 -30.53
N SER A 362 10.37 -8.75 -31.55
CA SER A 362 10.79 -8.67 -32.95
C SER A 362 10.77 -7.23 -33.47
N ALA A 363 9.81 -6.40 -33.05
CA ALA A 363 9.79 -4.97 -33.33
C ALA A 363 10.93 -4.24 -32.61
N ILE A 364 11.18 -4.54 -31.33
CA ILE A 364 12.34 -4.02 -30.58
C ILE A 364 13.65 -4.45 -31.27
N GLY A 365 13.77 -5.71 -31.69
CA GLY A 365 14.92 -6.22 -32.43
C GLY A 365 15.10 -5.55 -33.79
N SER A 366 14.01 -5.30 -34.53
CA SER A 366 14.02 -4.58 -35.81
C SER A 366 14.43 -3.11 -35.64
N ILE A 367 13.93 -2.44 -34.60
CA ILE A 367 14.32 -1.08 -34.23
C ILE A 367 15.79 -1.03 -33.82
N LEU A 368 16.25 -1.99 -32.99
CA LEU A 368 17.65 -2.08 -32.56
C LEU A 368 18.59 -2.37 -33.75
N LEU A 369 18.17 -3.22 -34.69
CA LEU A 369 18.90 -3.52 -35.92
C LEU A 369 18.95 -2.30 -36.85
N ALA A 370 17.85 -1.56 -37.01
CA ALA A 370 17.81 -0.32 -37.80
C ALA A 370 18.68 0.80 -37.17
N ILE A 371 18.73 0.89 -35.84
CA ILE A 371 19.65 1.77 -35.12
C ILE A 371 21.10 1.31 -35.35
N LEU A 372 21.38 0.01 -35.33
CA LEU A 372 22.73 -0.53 -35.53
C LEU A 372 23.23 -0.34 -36.97
N THR A 373 22.41 -0.60 -37.99
CA THR A 373 22.77 -0.36 -39.40
C THR A 373 22.91 1.12 -39.69
N GLY A 374 22.02 1.97 -39.15
CA GLY A 374 22.16 3.43 -39.21
C GLY A 374 23.43 3.95 -38.54
N PHE A 375 23.83 3.36 -37.40
CA PHE A 375 25.07 3.70 -36.71
C PHE A 375 26.32 3.25 -37.49
N LEU A 376 26.28 2.08 -38.14
CA LEU A 376 27.37 1.55 -38.96
C LEU A 376 27.52 2.27 -40.31
N SER A 377 26.49 2.95 -40.81
CA SER A 377 26.57 3.79 -42.02
C SER A 377 27.09 5.21 -41.79
N LEU A 378 27.30 5.62 -40.53
CA LEU A 378 27.85 6.94 -40.19
C LEU A 378 29.36 6.96 -40.38
N THR A 379 29.91 8.12 -40.76
CA THR A 379 31.37 8.28 -40.78
C THR A 379 31.95 8.24 -39.35
N TRP A 380 33.18 7.79 -39.22
CA TRP A 380 33.82 7.52 -37.92
C TRP A 380 33.76 8.70 -36.92
N CYS A 381 33.91 9.93 -37.41
CA CYS A 381 33.81 11.14 -36.57
C CYS A 381 32.37 11.48 -36.14
N GLN A 382 31.35 10.98 -36.84
CA GLN A 382 29.93 11.16 -36.50
C GLN A 382 29.45 10.12 -35.47
N MET A 383 30.05 8.92 -35.41
CA MET A 383 29.70 7.87 -34.43
C MET A 383 29.69 8.35 -32.96
N PRO A 384 30.73 9.03 -32.42
CA PRO A 384 30.68 9.53 -31.04
C PRO A 384 29.62 10.62 -30.83
N LEU A 385 29.37 11.47 -31.83
CA LEU A 385 28.32 12.48 -31.78
C LEU A 385 26.92 11.85 -31.76
N ALA A 386 26.70 10.80 -32.56
CA ALA A 386 25.46 10.03 -32.57
C ALA A 386 25.23 9.28 -31.26
N LEU A 387 26.28 8.72 -30.65
CA LEU A 387 26.21 8.10 -29.32
C LEU A 387 25.76 9.10 -28.25
N VAL A 388 26.36 10.30 -28.24
CA VAL A 388 25.97 11.40 -27.32
C VAL A 388 24.56 11.90 -27.61
N GLY A 389 24.18 12.03 -28.88
CA GLY A 389 22.83 12.43 -29.31
C GLY A 389 21.75 11.44 -28.87
N LEU A 390 22.00 10.14 -29.01
CA LEU A 390 21.12 9.08 -28.50
C LEU A 390 21.05 9.10 -26.97
N MET A 391 22.19 9.31 -26.29
CA MET A 391 22.25 9.41 -24.84
C MET A 391 21.43 10.59 -24.30
N LEU A 392 21.52 11.75 -24.95
CA LEU A 392 20.73 12.93 -24.64
C LEU A 392 19.25 12.70 -24.95
N THR A 393 18.90 12.11 -26.10
CA THR A 393 17.50 11.84 -26.48
C THR A 393 16.77 10.96 -25.46
N ILE A 394 17.44 9.96 -24.89
CA ILE A 394 16.86 9.07 -23.87
C ILE A 394 16.75 9.76 -22.49
N SER A 395 17.74 10.57 -22.11
CA SER A 395 17.84 11.17 -20.77
C SER A 395 17.09 12.50 -20.62
N LEU A 396 17.01 13.31 -21.68
CA LEU A 396 16.44 14.66 -21.67
C LEU A 396 14.94 14.69 -21.26
N PRO A 397 14.05 13.80 -21.72
CA PRO A 397 12.65 13.77 -21.25
C PRO A 397 12.56 13.50 -19.74
N SER A 398 13.41 12.61 -19.22
CA SER A 398 13.48 12.31 -17.77
C SER A 398 14.02 13.50 -16.98
N MET A 399 14.99 14.22 -17.53
CA MET A 399 15.54 15.44 -16.95
C MET A 399 14.49 16.57 -16.89
N ILE A 400 13.68 16.75 -17.94
CA ILE A 400 12.58 17.72 -17.99
C ILE A 400 11.48 17.35 -16.99
N LEU A 401 11.05 16.09 -16.93
CA LEU A 401 10.06 15.62 -15.96
C LEU A 401 10.55 15.80 -14.51
N ALA A 402 11.83 15.55 -14.25
CA ALA A 402 12.43 15.82 -12.94
C ALA A 402 12.48 17.31 -12.61
N PHE A 403 12.89 18.17 -13.53
CA PHE A 403 12.87 19.64 -13.35
C PHE A 403 11.45 20.15 -13.05
N LEU A 404 10.44 19.66 -13.75
CA LEU A 404 9.03 20.00 -13.52
C LEU A 404 8.52 19.49 -12.16
N LYS A 405 8.85 18.24 -11.76
CA LYS A 405 8.51 17.72 -10.42
C LYS A 405 9.22 18.49 -9.31
N LEU A 406 10.51 18.76 -9.45
CA LEU A 406 11.32 19.49 -8.45
C LEU A 406 10.85 20.93 -8.23
N ARG A 407 10.33 21.60 -9.25
CA ARG A 407 9.66 22.91 -9.13
C ARG A 407 8.23 22.83 -8.56
N LYS A 408 7.58 21.67 -8.59
CA LYS A 408 6.19 21.44 -8.13
C LYS A 408 6.09 20.70 -6.79
N ARG A 409 7.21 20.36 -6.13
CA ARG A 409 7.22 19.69 -4.81
C ARG A 409 6.36 20.47 -3.82
N ASN A 410 5.30 19.85 -3.29
CA ASN A 410 4.36 20.47 -2.36
C ASN A 410 4.13 19.57 -1.13
N LEU A 411 4.44 20.06 0.06
CA LEU A 411 4.31 19.32 1.31
C LEU A 411 2.86 19.15 1.78
N ALA A 412 1.92 19.98 1.30
CA ALA A 412 0.52 19.98 1.75
C ALA A 412 -0.09 18.56 1.79
N HIS A 413 -0.03 17.82 0.67
CA HIS A 413 -0.55 16.45 0.56
C HIS A 413 0.00 15.45 1.62
N VAL A 414 1.18 15.71 2.21
CA VAL A 414 1.79 14.87 3.25
C VAL A 414 1.29 15.26 4.65
N LEU A 415 0.90 16.52 4.85
CA LEU A 415 0.30 17.02 6.09
C LEU A 415 -1.21 16.81 6.10
N ASP A 416 -1.88 16.96 4.97
CA ASP A 416 -3.31 16.68 4.80
C ASP A 416 -3.60 15.18 5.03
N ALA A 417 -2.70 14.29 4.61
CA ALA A 417 -2.75 12.85 4.93
C ALA A 417 -2.62 12.54 6.43
N ASN A 418 -2.09 13.48 7.21
CA ASN A 418 -2.01 13.46 8.67
C ASN A 418 -3.18 14.21 9.35
N GLY A 419 -4.22 14.61 8.61
CA GLY A 419 -5.40 15.29 9.14
C GLY A 419 -5.24 16.80 9.35
N TRP A 420 -4.21 17.42 8.76
CA TRP A 420 -4.16 18.89 8.63
C TRP A 420 -5.12 19.33 7.52
N ALA A 421 -5.53 20.61 7.52
CA ALA A 421 -6.38 21.18 6.48
C ALA A 421 -5.67 22.36 5.79
N ILE A 422 -4.70 22.07 4.92
CA ILE A 422 -3.78 23.08 4.39
C ILE A 422 -4.17 23.50 2.97
N ASN A 423 -4.93 24.60 2.87
CA ASN A 423 -5.23 25.24 1.57
C ASN A 423 -4.04 26.03 0.97
N ALA A 424 -2.86 25.99 1.59
CA ALA A 424 -1.65 26.70 1.18
C ALA A 424 -0.69 25.81 0.38
N ARG A 425 -0.03 26.37 -0.64
CA ARG A 425 0.97 25.66 -1.45
C ARG A 425 2.34 25.67 -0.75
N LEU A 426 2.60 24.66 0.08
CA LEU A 426 3.87 24.44 0.78
C LEU A 426 4.98 23.95 -0.16
N THR A 427 5.44 24.83 -1.04
CA THR A 427 6.41 24.47 -2.07
C THR A 427 7.84 24.29 -1.53
N ILE A 428 8.48 23.17 -1.88
CA ILE A 428 9.88 22.90 -1.52
C ILE A 428 10.75 23.09 -2.77
N ASN A 429 11.20 24.33 -2.98
CA ASN A 429 12.12 24.66 -4.07
C ASN A 429 13.46 23.88 -3.95
N ILE A 430 14.29 23.92 -4.99
CA ILE A 430 15.54 23.13 -5.01
C ILE A 430 16.48 23.57 -3.87
N ILE A 431 16.76 24.87 -3.73
CA ILE A 431 17.71 25.43 -2.74
C ILE A 431 17.31 25.02 -1.31
N PHE A 432 16.03 25.22 -0.96
CA PHE A 432 15.48 24.85 0.34
C PHE A 432 15.49 23.33 0.59
N GLY A 433 15.32 22.50 -0.45
CA GLY A 433 15.51 21.05 -0.33
C GLY A 433 16.94 20.66 0.09
N ARG A 434 17.96 21.42 -0.32
CA ARG A 434 19.36 21.19 0.09
C ARG A 434 19.64 21.54 1.55
N THR A 435 18.74 22.29 2.19
CA THR A 435 18.80 22.58 3.64
C THR A 435 17.93 21.64 4.48
N LEU A 436 17.24 20.68 3.84
CA LEU A 436 16.41 19.65 4.51
C LEU A 436 17.00 18.24 4.38
N THR A 437 17.98 18.03 3.51
CA THR A 437 18.80 16.81 3.41
C THR A 437 20.27 17.19 3.37
N HIS A 438 20.99 16.96 4.47
CA HIS A 438 22.43 17.20 4.55
C HIS A 438 23.20 15.90 4.31
N LEU A 439 24.17 15.93 3.40
CA LEU A 439 25.16 14.87 3.22
C LEU A 439 26.26 15.03 4.30
N ALA A 440 26.83 13.92 4.76
CA ALA A 440 27.95 13.92 5.68
C ALA A 440 29.21 14.52 5.03
N SER A 441 29.49 15.78 5.33
CA SER A 441 30.79 16.40 5.07
C SER A 441 31.77 16.09 6.19
N LEU A 442 33.05 15.99 5.85
CA LEU A 442 34.10 16.00 6.86
C LEU A 442 34.13 17.38 7.56
N PRO A 443 34.40 17.44 8.87
CA PRO A 443 34.54 18.71 9.58
C PRO A 443 35.75 19.49 9.06
N GLU A 444 35.68 20.82 9.14
CA GLU A 444 36.71 21.71 8.61
C GLU A 444 38.10 21.38 9.16
N ASN A 445 39.12 21.52 8.31
CA ASN A 445 40.53 21.18 8.57
C ASN A 445 40.85 19.70 8.81
N SER A 446 39.86 18.80 8.90
CA SER A 446 40.15 17.35 8.96
C SER A 446 40.63 16.81 7.61
N LYS A 447 41.55 15.84 7.65
CA LYS A 447 42.15 15.21 6.47
C LYS A 447 41.82 13.72 6.48
N LEU A 448 41.31 13.19 5.36
CA LEU A 448 41.18 11.74 5.17
C LEU A 448 42.57 11.10 5.24
N ASN A 449 42.72 10.07 6.09
CA ASN A 449 43.90 9.22 6.03
C ASN A 449 43.83 8.36 4.76
N LEU A 450 44.66 8.69 3.77
CA LEU A 450 44.69 8.02 2.46
C LEU A 450 45.37 6.63 2.49
N ILE A 451 45.90 6.24 3.66
CA ILE A 451 46.47 4.92 3.96
C ILE A 451 45.33 3.96 4.35
N ASP A 452 44.59 3.52 3.33
CA ASP A 452 43.61 2.44 3.44
C ASP A 452 44.33 1.08 3.33
N PRO A 453 44.32 0.23 4.39
CA PRO A 453 45.00 -1.07 4.36
C PRO A 453 44.28 -2.13 3.50
N PHE A 454 43.01 -1.93 3.17
CA PHE A 454 42.22 -2.80 2.29
C PHE A 454 42.13 -2.28 0.85
N LYS A 455 42.87 -1.21 0.54
CA LYS A 455 42.93 -0.57 -0.78
C LYS A 455 43.40 -1.55 -1.85
N LYS A 456 42.44 -2.20 -2.52
CA LYS A 456 42.68 -3.13 -3.63
C LYS A 456 43.67 -2.46 -4.61
N LYS A 457 44.86 -3.06 -4.76
CA LYS A 457 45.96 -2.52 -5.59
C LYS A 457 45.50 -2.40 -7.05
N ARG A 458 44.92 -1.25 -7.39
CA ARG A 458 44.43 -0.94 -8.73
C ARG A 458 45.62 -0.59 -9.59
N ASN A 459 46.13 -1.57 -10.35
CA ASN A 459 47.28 -1.42 -11.23
C ASN A 459 47.17 -0.12 -12.06
N PRO A 460 47.99 0.92 -11.79
CA PRO A 460 47.83 2.23 -12.43
C PRO A 460 48.12 2.16 -13.93
N TRP A 461 48.89 1.16 -14.35
CA TRP A 461 49.14 0.84 -15.75
C TRP A 461 47.88 0.49 -16.55
N ILE A 462 46.79 -0.02 -15.96
CA ILE A 462 45.58 -0.36 -16.73
C ILE A 462 44.87 0.89 -17.28
N PRO A 463 44.49 1.89 -16.45
CA PRO A 463 43.93 3.14 -16.98
C PRO A 463 44.95 3.95 -17.80
N VAL A 464 46.25 3.92 -17.46
CA VAL A 464 47.28 4.59 -18.28
C VAL A 464 47.40 3.95 -19.66
N LEU A 465 47.41 2.61 -19.75
CA LEU A 465 47.39 1.88 -21.03
C LEU A 465 46.11 2.19 -21.82
N MET A 466 44.94 2.24 -21.17
CA MET A 466 43.70 2.62 -21.85
C MET A 466 43.75 4.05 -22.39
N ILE A 467 44.27 5.01 -21.62
CA ILE A 467 44.46 6.40 -22.06
C ILE A 467 45.47 6.47 -23.22
N PHE A 468 46.55 5.70 -23.15
CA PHE A 468 47.57 5.65 -24.21
C PHE A 468 47.04 5.00 -25.49
N VAL A 469 46.24 3.93 -25.39
CA VAL A 469 45.54 3.31 -26.53
C VAL A 469 44.52 4.27 -27.14
N VAL A 470 43.74 4.99 -26.32
CA VAL A 470 42.81 6.02 -26.81
C VAL A 470 43.55 7.17 -27.50
N LEU A 471 44.67 7.64 -26.93
CA LEU A 471 45.53 8.65 -27.57
C LEU A 471 46.16 8.14 -28.88
N ALA A 472 46.62 6.89 -28.92
CA ALA A 472 47.18 6.28 -30.12
C ALA A 472 46.11 6.12 -31.23
N VAL A 473 44.89 5.73 -30.87
CA VAL A 473 43.74 5.67 -31.78
C VAL A 473 43.38 7.06 -32.29
N ILE A 474 43.30 8.08 -31.41
CA ILE A 474 43.05 9.48 -31.81
C ILE A 474 44.15 9.99 -32.75
N ALA A 475 45.42 9.74 -32.42
CA ALA A 475 46.55 10.12 -33.27
C ALA A 475 46.48 9.42 -34.64
N PHE A 476 46.18 8.12 -34.68
CA PHE A 476 46.00 7.36 -35.91
C PHE A 476 44.86 7.93 -36.77
N ILE A 477 43.72 8.27 -36.17
CA ILE A 477 42.59 8.93 -36.85
C ILE A 477 43.01 10.31 -37.41
N VAL A 478 43.79 11.09 -36.66
CA VAL A 478 44.27 12.41 -37.09
C VAL A 478 45.30 12.29 -38.23
N LEU A 479 46.30 11.41 -38.14
CA LEU A 479 47.25 11.17 -39.23
C LEU A 479 46.59 10.59 -40.49
N TRP A 480 45.52 9.80 -40.33
CA TRP A 480 44.69 9.34 -41.45
C TRP A 480 43.90 10.48 -42.07
N HIS A 481 43.25 11.33 -41.26
CA HIS A 481 42.43 12.45 -41.75
C HIS A 481 43.24 13.54 -42.45
N TYR A 482 44.49 13.78 -42.02
CA TYR A 482 45.44 14.69 -42.67
C TYR A 482 46.29 14.04 -43.79
N GLY A 483 46.02 12.79 -44.19
CA GLY A 483 46.64 12.16 -45.36
C GLY A 483 48.10 11.69 -45.21
N TYR A 484 48.76 11.93 -44.07
CA TYR A 484 50.14 11.49 -43.82
C TYR A 484 50.34 9.97 -43.98
N MET A 485 49.28 9.18 -43.74
CA MET A 485 49.28 7.71 -43.91
C MET A 485 49.45 7.25 -45.37
N GLU A 486 49.08 8.09 -46.36
CA GLU A 486 49.36 7.83 -47.77
C GLU A 486 50.77 8.29 -48.16
N GLN A 487 51.20 9.47 -47.68
CA GLN A 487 52.56 9.97 -47.92
C GLN A 487 53.66 9.05 -47.36
N TRP A 488 53.38 8.29 -46.29
CA TRP A 488 54.32 7.34 -45.69
C TRP A 488 54.13 5.89 -46.20
N GLY A 489 53.33 5.66 -47.24
CA GLY A 489 53.16 4.34 -47.87
C GLY A 489 52.48 3.26 -47.02
N VAL A 490 51.96 3.62 -45.83
CA VAL A 490 51.40 2.67 -44.86
C VAL A 490 50.12 2.00 -45.41
N ALA A 491 49.38 2.69 -46.28
CA ALA A 491 48.24 2.15 -47.00
C ALA A 491 48.60 0.89 -47.82
N ASP A 492 49.76 0.86 -48.47
CA ASP A 492 50.18 -0.28 -49.29
C ASP A 492 50.77 -1.43 -48.46
N PHE A 493 51.26 -1.16 -47.24
CA PHE A 493 51.60 -2.22 -46.28
C PHE A 493 50.36 -3.03 -45.88
N PHE A 494 49.26 -2.35 -45.53
CA PHE A 494 48.00 -3.02 -45.20
C PHE A 494 47.34 -3.69 -46.42
N ARG A 495 47.42 -3.12 -47.63
CA ARG A 495 46.97 -3.81 -48.86
C ARG A 495 47.76 -5.09 -49.14
N ASN A 496 49.06 -5.12 -48.87
CA ASN A 496 49.89 -6.30 -49.10
C ASN A 496 49.72 -7.38 -48.00
N LEU A 497 49.36 -6.99 -46.77
CA LEU A 497 48.96 -7.94 -45.72
C LEU A 497 47.73 -8.76 -46.13
N GLY A 498 46.76 -8.17 -46.83
CA GLY A 498 45.62 -8.88 -47.41
C GLY A 498 45.90 -9.62 -48.73
N LYS A 499 47.16 -9.70 -49.18
CA LYS A 499 47.56 -10.33 -50.46
C LYS A 499 48.72 -11.33 -50.37
N LYS A 500 49.27 -11.58 -49.18
CA LYS A 500 50.10 -12.77 -48.94
C LYS A 500 49.18 -13.96 -48.64
N LYS A 501 49.41 -15.06 -49.35
CA LYS A 501 48.63 -16.30 -49.35
C LYS A 501 48.44 -16.89 -47.95
#